data_AF-A0A7Y3ACT5-F1
#
_entry.id   AF-A0A7Y3ACT5-F1
#
_cell.length_a   1.000
_cell.length_b   1.000
_cell.length_c   1.000
_cell.angle_alpha   90.00
_cell.angle_beta   90.00
_cell.angle_gamma   90.00
#
_symmetry.space_group_name_H-M   'P 1'
#
loop_
_entity.id
_entity.type
_entity.pdbx_description
1 polymer ?
#
loop_
_entity_poly.entity_id
_entity_poly.type
_entity_poly.pdbx_seq_one_letter_code
_entity_poly.pdbx_strand_id
1 'polypeptide(L)'
;MKSYRQELWFEIPGRRGFVNITPQVQNCLKESGVSQGIALINAMHITASVFINDDEPGLHHDYEVWLEKLAPHEPVSQYRHNGYEDNADAHLKRQIMGREVVVAITDGRL
;
A
#
# COMPACT_ATOMS: atom_id res chain seq x y z
N MET A 1 -15.45 22.90 7.43
CA MET A 1 -14.39 21.88 7.24
C MET A 1 -14.66 21.22 5.90
N LYS A 2 -13.69 21.23 4.97
CA LYS A 2 -13.83 20.49 3.69
C LYS A 2 -13.39 19.05 3.92
N SER A 3 -14.08 18.10 3.31
CA SER A 3 -13.71 16.69 3.27
C SER A 3 -13.85 16.17 1.85
N TYR A 4 -12.96 15.27 1.45
CA TYR A 4 -12.99 14.60 0.16
C TYR A 4 -12.72 13.11 0.36
N ARG A 5 -13.37 12.28 -0.45
CA ARG A 5 -13.22 10.83 -0.41
C ARG A 5 -13.22 10.28 -1.83
N GLN A 6 -12.23 9.45 -2.14
CA GLN A 6 -12.19 8.67 -3.36
C GLN A 6 -11.65 7.28 -3.05
N GLU A 7 -12.17 6.27 -3.75
CA GLU A 7 -11.62 4.91 -3.75
C GLU A 7 -10.81 4.71 -5.03
N LEU A 8 -9.62 4.13 -4.88
CA LEU A 8 -8.78 3.73 -6.00
C LEU A 8 -8.78 2.19 -6.06
N TRP A 9 -9.14 1.66 -7.22
CA TRP A 9 -9.29 0.23 -7.45
C TRP A 9 -8.12 -0.28 -8.30
N PHE A 10 -7.56 -1.44 -7.93
CA PHE A 10 -6.37 -1.99 -8.56
C PHE A 10 -6.55 -3.49 -8.79
N GLU A 11 -6.14 -3.93 -9.98
CA GLU A 11 -5.91 -5.33 -10.32
C GLU A 11 -4.44 -5.45 -10.73
N ILE A 12 -3.63 -6.13 -9.93
CA ILE A 12 -2.22 -6.36 -10.23
C ILE A 12 -2.06 -7.69 -10.96
N PRO A 13 -1.18 -7.77 -11.98
CA PRO A 13 -1.05 -8.97 -12.83
C PRO A 13 -0.40 -10.17 -12.14
N GLY A 14 0.12 -10.00 -10.92
CA GLY A 14 0.76 -11.05 -10.14
C GLY A 14 0.34 -11.03 -8.68
N ARG A 15 0.76 -12.04 -7.92
CA ARG A 15 0.46 -12.17 -6.49
C ARG A 15 0.98 -10.99 -5.67
N ARG A 16 2.11 -10.42 -6.08
CA ARG A 16 2.75 -9.24 -5.47
C ARG A 16 3.18 -8.27 -6.56
N GLY A 17 3.16 -6.98 -6.24
CA GLY A 17 3.60 -5.91 -7.11
C GLY A 17 3.59 -4.57 -6.38
N PHE A 18 4.39 -3.64 -6.86
CA PHE A 18 4.45 -2.27 -6.37
C PHE A 18 3.87 -1.33 -7.44
N VAL A 19 2.98 -0.44 -7.03
CA VAL A 19 2.33 0.53 -7.92
C VAL A 19 2.52 1.91 -7.32
N ASN A 20 3.19 2.81 -8.05
CA ASN A 20 3.26 4.21 -7.64
C ASN A 20 1.90 4.88 -7.85
N ILE A 21 1.22 5.22 -6.75
CA ILE A 21 -0.09 5.87 -6.75
C ILE A 21 -0.02 7.39 -6.53
N THR A 22 1.18 7.97 -6.45
CA THR A 22 1.39 9.41 -6.20
C THR A 22 0.60 10.27 -7.20
N PRO A 23 0.58 9.98 -8.53
CA PRO A 23 -0.21 10.76 -9.49
C PRO A 23 -1.72 10.74 -9.18
N GLN A 24 -2.27 9.59 -8.78
CA GLN A 24 -3.69 9.43 -8.45
C GLN A 24 -4.04 10.22 -7.18
N VAL A 25 -3.17 10.17 -6.15
CA VAL A 25 -3.38 10.95 -4.91
C VAL A 25 -3.26 12.45 -5.17
N GLN A 26 -2.33 12.90 -6.01
CA GLN A 26 -2.25 14.31 -6.41
C GLN A 26 -3.51 14.78 -7.16
N ASN A 27 -4.10 13.92 -7.99
CA ASN A 27 -5.36 14.24 -8.66
C ASN A 27 -6.52 14.34 -7.66
N CYS A 28 -6.61 13.41 -6.69
CA CYS A 28 -7.57 13.49 -5.58
C CYS A 28 -7.44 14.84 -4.84
N LEU A 29 -6.20 15.27 -4.54
CA LEU A 29 -5.95 16.55 -3.86
C LEU A 29 -6.42 17.74 -4.70
N LYS A 30 -6.09 17.77 -6.00
CA LYS A 30 -6.54 18.83 -6.93
C LYS A 30 -8.07 18.92 -6.97
N GLU A 31 -8.75 17.79 -7.11
CA GLU A 31 -10.22 17.71 -7.14
C GLU A 31 -10.86 18.13 -5.82
N SER A 32 -10.21 17.81 -4.69
CA SER A 32 -10.72 18.16 -3.36
C SER A 32 -10.79 19.67 -3.10
N GLY A 33 -9.93 20.46 -3.76
CA GLY A 33 -9.76 21.89 -3.48
C GLY A 33 -9.40 22.20 -2.02
N VAL A 34 -8.75 21.26 -1.31
CA VAL A 34 -8.21 21.44 0.04
C VAL A 34 -6.83 22.08 -0.07
N SER A 35 -6.61 23.21 0.61
CA SER A 35 -5.33 23.91 0.61
C SER A 35 -4.46 23.64 1.84
N GLN A 36 -5.06 23.28 2.97
CA GLN A 36 -4.38 23.01 4.24
C GLN A 36 -5.12 21.87 4.96
N GLY A 37 -4.40 20.84 5.41
CA GLY A 37 -5.04 19.70 6.07
C GLY A 37 -4.19 18.43 6.12
N ILE A 38 -4.87 17.28 6.17
CA ILE A 38 -4.26 15.95 6.18
C ILE A 38 -4.90 15.09 5.09
N ALA A 39 -4.09 14.26 4.44
CA ALA A 39 -4.53 13.19 3.54
C ALA A 39 -4.23 11.84 4.18
N LEU A 40 -5.27 11.05 4.45
CA LEU A 40 -5.13 9.64 4.84
C LEU A 40 -5.30 8.78 3.59
N ILE A 41 -4.32 7.93 3.31
CA ILE A 41 -4.36 6.96 2.22
C ILE A 41 -4.09 5.58 2.82
N ASN A 42 -5.03 4.65 2.68
CA ASN A 42 -4.92 3.33 3.28
C ASN A 42 -5.37 2.22 2.33
N ALA A 43 -4.78 1.04 2.48
CA ALA A 43 -5.32 -0.18 1.91
C ALA A 43 -6.61 -0.55 2.65
N MET A 44 -7.69 -0.82 1.89
CA MET A 44 -8.93 -1.37 2.46
C MET A 44 -8.88 -2.90 2.58
N HIS A 45 -8.05 -3.55 1.76
CA HIS A 45 -7.77 -4.98 1.86
C HIS A 45 -6.70 -5.24 2.92
N ILE A 46 -6.89 -6.32 3.68
CA ILE A 46 -6.06 -6.71 4.83
C ILE A 46 -4.80 -7.50 4.45
N THR A 47 -4.51 -7.60 3.15
CA THR A 47 -3.37 -8.27 2.52
C THR A 47 -2.57 -7.33 1.61
N ALA A 48 -2.83 -6.02 1.69
CA ALA A 48 -2.16 -4.98 0.91
C ALA A 48 -1.74 -3.81 1.80
N SER A 49 -0.85 -2.97 1.27
CA SER A 49 -0.24 -1.84 1.97
C SER A 49 -0.30 -0.56 1.15
N VAL A 50 -0.34 0.56 1.86
CA VAL A 50 0.01 1.87 1.34
C VAL A 50 1.18 2.37 2.17
N PHE A 51 2.28 2.69 1.53
CA PHE A 51 3.52 3.15 2.15
C PHE A 51 4.21 4.17 1.24
N ILE A 52 5.19 4.91 1.77
CA ILE A 52 6.01 5.86 1.00
C ILE A 52 7.46 5.36 1.00
N ASN A 53 8.03 5.22 -0.19
CA ASN A 53 9.46 5.01 -0.40
C ASN A 53 9.86 5.47 -1.82
N ASP A 54 11.11 5.23 -2.20
CA ASP A 54 11.63 5.59 -3.53
C ASP A 54 11.04 4.71 -4.65
N ASP A 55 10.77 5.30 -5.81
CA ASP A 55 10.22 4.61 -7.00
C ASP A 55 11.36 4.16 -7.91
N GLU A 56 12.14 3.20 -7.41
CA GLU A 56 13.35 2.70 -8.04
C GLU A 56 13.25 1.17 -8.24
N PRO A 57 13.42 0.66 -9.48
CA PRO A 57 13.25 -0.76 -9.78
C PRO A 57 14.14 -1.72 -8.97
N GLY A 58 15.39 -1.35 -8.66
CA GLY A 58 16.28 -2.11 -7.80
C GLY A 58 15.76 -2.21 -6.37
N LEU A 59 15.31 -1.11 -5.79
CA LEU A 59 14.72 -1.10 -4.46
C LEU A 59 13.42 -1.89 -4.39
N HIS A 60 12.60 -1.86 -5.45
CA HIS A 60 11.44 -2.74 -5.56
C HIS A 60 11.82 -4.23 -5.52
N HIS A 61 12.92 -4.60 -6.19
CA HIS A 61 13.46 -5.95 -6.10
C HIS A 61 13.96 -6.29 -4.69
N ASP A 62 14.68 -5.35 -4.06
CA ASP A 62 15.18 -5.53 -2.69
C ASP A 62 14.02 -5.74 -1.69
N TYR A 63 12.91 -5.01 -1.85
CA TYR A 63 11.70 -5.24 -1.06
C TYR A 63 11.12 -6.63 -1.26
N GLU A 64 11.03 -7.11 -2.50
CA GLU A 64 10.52 -8.45 -2.80
C GLU A 64 11.37 -9.54 -2.11
N VAL A 65 12.70 -9.44 -2.23
CA VAL A 65 13.64 -10.37 -1.57
C VAL A 65 13.54 -10.29 -0.05
N TRP A 66 13.51 -9.07 0.50
CA TRP A 66 13.47 -8.85 1.93
C TRP A 66 12.17 -9.32 2.57
N LEU A 67 11.02 -9.05 1.93
CA LEU A 67 9.71 -9.47 2.41
C LEU A 67 9.54 -10.99 2.34
N GLU A 68 10.04 -11.66 1.30
CA GLU A 68 10.05 -13.13 1.26
C GLU A 68 11.00 -13.73 2.32
N LYS A 69 12.07 -13.04 2.71
CA LYS A 69 12.93 -13.49 3.81
C LYS A 69 12.24 -13.37 5.18
N LEU A 70 11.47 -12.30 5.40
CA LEU A 70 10.81 -12.06 6.69
C LEU A 70 9.49 -12.81 6.86
N ALA A 71 8.71 -12.91 5.80
CA ALA A 71 7.39 -13.53 5.77
C ALA A 71 7.23 -14.33 4.47
N PRO A 72 7.93 -15.47 4.32
CA PRO A 72 7.96 -16.24 3.08
C PRO A 72 6.56 -16.74 2.69
N HIS A 73 6.28 -16.85 1.40
CA HIS A 73 5.04 -17.50 0.96
C HIS A 73 5.06 -19.01 1.20
N GLU A 74 6.14 -19.68 0.81
CA GLU A 74 6.29 -21.13 0.88
C GLU A 74 7.21 -21.59 2.03
N PRO A 75 7.01 -22.79 2.59
CA PRO A 75 5.88 -23.68 2.36
C PRO A 75 4.57 -23.11 2.95
N VAL A 76 3.48 -23.08 2.20
CA VAL A 76 2.19 -22.50 2.68
C VAL A 76 1.66 -23.18 3.94
N SER A 77 2.01 -24.45 4.15
CA SER A 77 1.63 -25.26 5.32
C SER A 77 2.24 -24.79 6.64
N GLN A 78 3.24 -23.91 6.60
CA GLN A 78 3.83 -23.34 7.83
C GLN A 78 2.83 -22.44 8.57
N TYR A 79 1.86 -21.87 7.87
CA TYR A 79 0.88 -20.96 8.43
C TYR A 79 -0.44 -21.67 8.72
N ARG A 80 -0.88 -21.64 9.99
CA ARG A 80 -2.18 -22.19 10.39
C ARG A 80 -3.37 -21.49 9.73
N HIS A 81 -3.19 -20.23 9.33
CA HIS A 81 -4.21 -19.47 8.61
C HIS A 81 -4.50 -20.09 7.22
N ASN A 82 -3.50 -20.72 6.60
CA ASN A 82 -3.62 -21.36 5.29
C ASN A 82 -4.36 -22.72 5.33
N GLY A 83 -5.32 -22.91 6.23
CA GLY A 83 -6.13 -24.13 6.30
C GLY A 83 -7.04 -24.31 5.09
N TYR A 84 -7.56 -23.20 4.55
CA TYR A 84 -8.41 -23.14 3.34
C TYR A 84 -7.97 -22.05 2.35
N GLU A 85 -6.90 -21.33 2.68
CA GLU A 85 -6.35 -20.20 1.93
C GLU A 85 -4.84 -20.38 1.77
N ASP A 86 -4.18 -19.50 1.01
CA ASP A 86 -2.72 -19.54 0.82
C ASP A 86 -2.04 -18.19 1.15
N ASN A 87 -2.77 -17.22 1.70
CA ASN A 87 -2.42 -15.80 1.76
C ASN A 87 -1.95 -15.29 3.13
N ALA A 88 -1.65 -16.19 4.07
CA ALA A 88 -1.09 -15.81 5.37
C ALA A 88 0.13 -14.89 5.24
N ASP A 89 1.01 -15.17 4.28
CA ASP A 89 2.21 -14.37 4.03
C ASP A 89 1.85 -12.92 3.67
N ALA A 90 0.78 -12.68 2.91
CA ALA A 90 0.35 -11.35 2.51
C ALA A 90 -0.15 -10.52 3.70
N HIS A 91 -0.84 -11.17 4.66
CA HIS A 91 -1.22 -10.52 5.92
C HIS A 91 -0.01 -10.11 6.77
N LEU A 92 1.07 -10.90 6.74
CA LEU A 92 2.30 -10.61 7.48
C LEU A 92 3.13 -9.53 6.77
N LYS A 93 3.32 -9.64 5.46
CA LYS A 93 4.02 -8.63 4.65
C LYS A 93 3.39 -7.26 4.78
N ARG A 94 2.06 -7.16 4.71
CA ARG A 94 1.38 -5.87 4.88
C ARG A 94 1.54 -5.29 6.29
N GLN A 95 1.70 -6.15 7.31
CA GLN A 95 1.94 -5.70 8.68
C GLN A 95 3.32 -5.05 8.83
N ILE A 96 4.31 -5.52 8.07
CA ILE A 96 5.66 -4.95 7.99
C ILE A 96 5.62 -3.61 7.24
N MET A 97 4.98 -3.57 6.08
CA MET A 97 4.96 -2.40 5.20
C MET A 97 4.01 -1.28 5.68
N GLY A 98 3.05 -1.61 6.54
CA GLY A 98 2.05 -0.67 7.06
C GLY A 98 0.77 -0.66 6.24
N ARG A 99 -0.36 -0.31 6.88
CA ARG A 99 -1.67 -0.23 6.23
C ARG A 99 -1.90 1.11 5.52
N GLU A 100 -1.33 2.18 6.06
CA GLU A 100 -1.69 3.55 5.73
C GLU A 100 -0.53 4.52 5.86
N VAL A 101 -0.67 5.64 5.16
CA VAL A 101 0.14 6.84 5.35
C VAL A 101 -0.78 8.02 5.63
N VAL A 102 -0.26 8.96 6.44
CA VAL A 102 -0.88 10.26 6.65
C VAL A 102 0.10 11.32 6.19
N VAL A 103 -0.33 12.12 5.21
CA VAL A 103 0.50 13.16 4.58
C VAL A 103 -0.11 14.52 4.87
N ALA A 104 0.73 15.52 5.14
CA ALA A 104 0.27 16.89 5.31
C ALA A 104 -0.14 17.47 3.96
N ILE A 105 -1.16 18.33 3.96
CA ILE A 105 -1.50 19.17 2.81
C ILE A 105 -1.09 20.59 3.16
N THR A 106 -0.25 21.21 2.33
CA THR A 106 0.21 22.59 2.50
C THR A 106 0.17 23.32 1.17
N ASP A 107 -0.53 24.46 1.13
CA ASP A 107 -0.77 25.28 -0.06
C ASP A 107 -1.30 24.47 -1.26
N GLY A 108 -2.21 23.52 -0.98
CA GLY A 108 -2.81 22.65 -1.98
C GLY A 108 -1.84 21.63 -2.59
N ARG A 109 -0.75 21.30 -1.88
CA ARG A 109 0.26 20.31 -2.27
C ARG A 109 0.44 19.25 -1.18
N LEU A 110 0.83 18.05 -1.61
CA LEU A 110 1.31 16.95 -0.75
C LEU A 110 2.77 17.18 -0.35
#